data_AF-A0A818DQF8-F1
#
_entry.id   AF-A0A818DQF8-F1
#
_cell.length_a   1.000
_cell.length_b   1.000
_cell.length_c   1.000
_cell.angle_alpha   90.00
_cell.angle_beta   90.00
_cell.angle_gamma   90.00
#
_symmetry.space_group_name_H-M   'P 1'
#
loop_
_entity.id
_entity.type
_entity.pdbx_description
1 polymer ?
#
loop_
_entity_poly.entity_id
_entity_poly.type
_entity_poly.pdbx_seq_one_letter_code
_entity_poly.pdbx_strand_id
1 'polypeptide(L)'
;NPTLMKKPFWKYMVCNPHLTAYNARNENNDDFGGDNNAWRPTWCFARFGATQTYLPDGRLIHIGGEHEDCYDPDFQIYNDVVVIRNPRMVRAHYMYSLPVPSNFRLKTKQNAASLGPEMLGASRPEEVTIYGYPEHVFPPTYFHTATYVKNSDDEEDFIYIIGGLG
;
A
#
# COMPACT_ATOMS: atom_id res chain seq x y z
N ASN A 1 -6.22 2.43 18.08
CA ASN A 1 -4.95 2.04 17.43
C ASN A 1 -5.19 0.92 16.45
N PRO A 2 -4.45 0.87 15.34
CA PRO A 2 -4.64 -0.16 14.34
C PRO A 2 -4.06 -1.49 14.82
N THR A 3 -4.52 -2.59 14.24
CA THR A 3 -4.10 -3.94 14.61
C THR A 3 -3.42 -4.63 13.43
N LEU A 4 -2.43 -5.48 13.73
CA LEU A 4 -1.70 -6.24 12.70
C LEU A 4 -2.64 -7.20 11.98
N MET A 5 -2.67 -7.12 10.64
CA MET A 5 -3.48 -8.00 9.80
C MET A 5 -2.66 -9.18 9.26
N LYS A 6 -3.07 -10.40 9.60
CA LYS A 6 -2.49 -11.64 9.05
C LYS A 6 -3.21 -12.04 7.76
N LYS A 7 -2.92 -11.33 6.67
CA LYS A 7 -3.53 -11.52 5.34
C LYS A 7 -2.47 -11.83 4.27
N PRO A 8 -2.11 -13.11 4.05
CA PRO A 8 -1.11 -13.49 3.05
C PRO A 8 -1.45 -13.02 1.63
N PHE A 9 -2.72 -13.10 1.25
CA PHE A 9 -3.22 -12.58 -0.03
C PHE A 9 -2.93 -11.08 -0.21
N TRP A 10 -3.18 -10.26 0.81
CA TRP A 10 -2.96 -8.82 0.71
C TRP A 10 -1.48 -8.49 0.56
N LYS A 11 -0.61 -9.23 1.27
CA LYS A 11 0.84 -9.12 1.08
C LYS A 11 1.24 -9.45 -0.35
N TYR A 12 0.72 -10.55 -0.92
CA TYR A 12 0.94 -10.91 -2.31
C TYR A 12 0.50 -9.80 -3.28
N MET A 13 -0.67 -9.19 -3.04
CA MET A 13 -1.18 -8.08 -3.85
C MET A 13 -0.31 -6.81 -3.75
N VAL A 14 0.27 -6.50 -2.58
CA VAL A 14 1.26 -5.42 -2.43
C VAL A 14 2.53 -5.73 -3.24
N CYS A 15 2.95 -7.00 -3.28
CA CYS A 15 4.09 -7.45 -4.07
C CYS A 15 3.79 -7.47 -5.58
N ASN A 16 2.52 -7.53 -5.98
CA ASN A 16 2.07 -7.57 -7.37
C ASN A 16 1.13 -6.39 -7.67
N PRO A 17 1.60 -5.13 -7.59
CA PRO A 17 0.75 -3.94 -7.66
C PRO A 17 0.10 -3.70 -9.03
N HIS A 18 0.42 -4.53 -10.03
CA HIS A 18 -0.24 -4.52 -11.35
C HIS A 18 -1.56 -5.30 -11.34
N LEU A 19 -1.81 -6.13 -10.32
CA LEU A 19 -3.05 -6.89 -10.20
C LEU A 19 -4.15 -5.98 -9.62
N THR A 20 -5.23 -5.82 -10.37
CA THR A 20 -6.47 -5.21 -9.90
C THR A 20 -7.30 -6.21 -9.11
N ALA A 21 -8.39 -5.75 -8.47
CA ALA A 21 -9.32 -6.66 -7.79
C ALA A 21 -9.91 -7.69 -8.77
N TYR A 22 -10.26 -7.26 -9.98
CA TYR A 22 -10.77 -8.10 -11.06
C TYR A 22 -9.76 -9.19 -11.48
N ASN A 23 -8.49 -8.83 -11.75
CA ASN A 23 -7.48 -9.81 -12.15
C ASN A 23 -7.23 -10.82 -11.03
N ALA A 24 -7.09 -10.35 -9.79
CA ALA A 24 -6.81 -11.21 -8.66
C ALA A 24 -7.95 -12.20 -8.37
N ARG A 25 -9.20 -11.75 -8.51
CA ARG A 25 -10.40 -12.60 -8.39
C ARG A 25 -10.41 -13.74 -9.40
N ASN A 26 -10.01 -13.46 -10.65
CA ASN A 26 -10.10 -14.43 -11.75
C ASN A 26 -8.86 -15.34 -11.86
N GLU A 27 -7.70 -14.92 -11.35
CA GLU A 27 -6.43 -15.62 -11.61
C GLU A 27 -5.82 -16.30 -10.38
N ASN A 28 -6.08 -15.84 -9.14
CA ASN A 28 -5.29 -16.25 -7.97
C ASN A 28 -6.08 -16.40 -6.65
N ASN A 29 -7.41 -16.32 -6.65
CA ASN A 29 -8.19 -16.27 -5.41
C ASN A 29 -8.22 -17.62 -4.66
N ASP A 30 -8.18 -18.74 -5.39
CA ASP A 30 -8.26 -20.09 -4.81
C ASP A 30 -6.99 -20.45 -3.99
N ASP A 31 -5.82 -19.96 -4.40
CA ASP A 31 -4.52 -20.26 -3.76
C ASP A 31 -4.37 -19.65 -2.36
N PHE A 32 -5.18 -18.63 -2.03
CA PHE A 32 -5.18 -17.98 -0.72
C PHE A 32 -6.45 -18.25 0.10
N GLY A 33 -7.25 -19.25 -0.30
CA GLY A 33 -8.50 -19.58 0.38
C GLY A 33 -9.55 -18.49 0.25
N GLY A 34 -9.56 -17.82 -0.90
CA GLY A 34 -10.41 -16.69 -1.22
C GLY A 34 -11.89 -16.98 -0.97
N ASP A 35 -12.56 -16.02 -0.33
CA ASP A 35 -14.00 -15.93 -0.46
C ASP A 35 -14.24 -15.60 -1.94
N ASN A 36 -14.70 -16.58 -2.72
CA ASN A 36 -15.16 -16.37 -4.09
C ASN A 36 -16.56 -15.74 -4.06
N ASN A 37 -16.74 -14.69 -3.25
CA ASN A 37 -17.99 -13.98 -3.20
C ASN A 37 -17.97 -12.90 -4.27
N ALA A 38 -18.61 -13.19 -5.41
CA ALA A 38 -18.88 -12.20 -6.45
C ALA A 38 -19.61 -10.95 -5.92
N TRP A 39 -20.22 -11.03 -4.73
CA TRP A 39 -20.95 -9.94 -4.08
C TRP A 39 -20.08 -9.08 -3.13
N ARG A 40 -18.78 -9.36 -3.01
CA ARG A 40 -17.87 -8.55 -2.19
C ARG A 40 -16.65 -8.16 -2.99
N PRO A 41 -16.17 -6.91 -2.90
CA PRO A 41 -14.99 -6.47 -3.62
C PRO A 41 -13.75 -7.23 -3.15
N THR A 42 -12.91 -7.63 -4.09
CA THR A 42 -11.61 -8.26 -3.78
C THR A 42 -10.63 -7.18 -3.35
N TRP A 43 -9.93 -7.39 -2.24
CA TRP A 43 -8.91 -6.43 -1.80
C TRP A 43 -7.79 -6.30 -2.85
N CYS A 44 -7.46 -5.07 -3.22
CA CYS A 44 -6.34 -4.77 -4.11
C CYS A 44 -5.48 -3.61 -3.60
N PHE A 45 -4.27 -3.49 -4.15
CA PHE A 45 -3.33 -2.42 -3.82
C PHE A 45 -3.24 -1.33 -4.90
N ALA A 46 -3.83 -1.55 -6.07
CA ALA A 46 -3.94 -0.57 -7.15
C ALA A 46 -5.08 0.42 -6.86
N ARG A 47 -4.75 1.56 -6.22
CA ARG A 47 -5.73 2.48 -5.64
C ARG A 47 -5.55 3.93 -6.09
N PHE A 48 -6.68 4.62 -6.26
CA PHE A 48 -6.75 6.07 -6.36
C PHE A 48 -6.84 6.72 -4.98
N GLY A 49 -6.37 7.96 -4.87
CA GLY A 49 -6.53 8.75 -3.64
C GLY A 49 -5.85 8.19 -2.38
N ALA A 50 -5.01 7.15 -2.51
CA ALA A 50 -4.17 6.65 -1.43
C ALA A 50 -2.94 7.55 -1.24
N THR A 51 -2.47 7.70 -0.01
CA THR A 51 -1.27 8.50 0.27
C THR A 51 -0.01 7.64 0.31
N GLN A 52 1.14 8.27 0.05
CA GLN A 52 2.47 7.65 0.10
C GLN A 52 3.40 8.55 0.93
N THR A 53 3.90 8.04 2.05
CA THR A 53 4.75 8.79 2.97
C THR A 53 6.04 8.03 3.26
N TYR A 54 7.18 8.59 2.88
CA TYR A 54 8.49 8.07 3.24
C TYR A 54 8.87 8.50 4.66
N LEU A 55 9.37 7.55 5.45
CA LEU A 55 9.92 7.81 6.77
C LEU A 55 11.46 7.96 6.72
N PRO A 56 12.08 8.70 7.65
CA PRO A 56 13.53 8.89 7.68
C PRO A 56 14.35 7.60 7.81
N ASP A 57 13.76 6.54 8.38
CA ASP A 57 14.40 5.23 8.54
C ASP A 57 14.44 4.39 7.25
N GLY A 58 13.75 4.85 6.20
CA GLY A 58 13.70 4.20 4.89
C GLY A 58 12.40 3.45 4.61
N ARG A 59 11.47 3.37 5.56
CA ARG A 59 10.15 2.77 5.33
C ARG A 59 9.30 3.65 4.41
N LEU A 60 8.41 3.01 3.65
CA LEU A 60 7.34 3.65 2.89
C LEU A 60 6.00 3.23 3.49
N ILE A 61 5.13 4.21 3.74
CA ILE A 61 3.80 4.03 4.31
C ILE A 61 2.77 4.37 3.24
N HIS A 62 1.82 3.47 2.99
CA HIS A 62 0.61 3.74 2.22
C HIS A 62 -0.61 3.73 3.14
N ILE A 63 -1.53 4.65 2.92
CA ILE A 63 -2.74 4.78 3.72
C ILE A 63 -3.96 4.93 2.81
N GLY A 64 -4.98 4.12 3.07
CA GLY A 64 -6.32 4.24 2.47
C GLY A 64 -6.35 4.15 0.94
N GLY A 65 -7.21 4.99 0.35
CA GLY A 65 -7.50 5.06 -1.08
C GLY A 65 -8.76 4.30 -1.47
N GLU A 66 -9.10 4.37 -2.75
CA GLU A 66 -10.24 3.69 -3.36
C GLU A 66 -9.81 2.85 -4.57
N HIS A 67 -10.61 1.85 -4.91
CA HIS A 67 -10.52 1.09 -6.15
C HIS A 67 -11.85 1.15 -6.88
N GLU A 68 -11.79 1.35 -8.19
CA GLU A 68 -12.93 1.50 -9.13
C GLU A 68 -13.90 2.65 -8.78
N ASP A 69 -14.98 2.78 -9.56
CA ASP A 69 -16.10 3.69 -9.34
C ASP A 69 -17.28 2.96 -8.68
N CYS A 70 -18.21 3.71 -8.05
CA CYS A 70 -19.31 3.15 -7.24
C CYS A 70 -20.28 2.19 -7.94
N TYR A 71 -20.27 2.11 -9.27
CA TYR A 71 -21.08 1.16 -10.05
C TYR A 71 -20.35 -0.15 -10.35
N ASP A 72 -19.06 -0.24 -10.06
CA ASP A 72 -18.26 -1.44 -10.21
C ASP A 72 -18.45 -2.38 -9.00
N PRO A 73 -18.66 -3.69 -9.19
CA PRO A 73 -18.78 -4.64 -8.08
C PRO A 73 -17.52 -4.78 -7.23
N ASP A 74 -16.35 -4.39 -7.76
CA ASP A 74 -15.08 -4.33 -7.05
C ASP A 74 -14.80 -2.98 -6.38
N PHE A 75 -15.77 -2.05 -6.39
CA PHE A 75 -15.65 -0.76 -5.70
C PHE A 75 -15.40 -0.92 -4.21
N GLN A 76 -14.30 -0.34 -3.73
CA GLN A 76 -13.96 -0.37 -2.31
C GLN A 76 -13.09 0.83 -1.93
N ILE A 77 -13.46 1.48 -0.83
CA ILE A 77 -12.62 2.46 -0.13
C ILE A 77 -11.95 1.74 1.05
N TYR A 78 -10.67 2.03 1.27
CA TYR A 78 -9.84 1.34 2.25
C TYR A 78 -9.46 2.26 3.42
N ASN A 79 -9.22 1.66 4.59
CA ASN A 79 -8.68 2.32 5.79
C ASN A 79 -7.43 1.59 6.33
N ASP A 80 -6.83 0.73 5.53
CA ASP A 80 -5.61 0.01 5.91
C ASP A 80 -4.36 0.91 5.83
N VAL A 81 -3.35 0.53 6.62
CA VAL A 81 -2.02 1.11 6.61
C VAL A 81 -1.03 0.02 6.20
N VAL A 82 -0.39 0.21 5.06
CA VAL A 82 0.62 -0.71 4.53
C VAL A 82 2.00 -0.11 4.76
N VAL A 83 2.85 -0.85 5.47
CA VAL A 83 4.24 -0.48 5.78
C VAL A 83 5.18 -1.37 4.98
N ILE A 84 5.99 -0.75 4.12
CA ILE A 84 6.98 -1.40 3.28
C ILE A 84 8.37 -1.03 3.81
N ARG A 85 9.13 -2.02 4.31
CA ARG A 85 10.43 -1.76 4.96
C ARG A 85 11.53 -1.38 3.99
N ASN A 86 11.48 -1.88 2.77
CA ASN A 86 12.52 -1.68 1.77
C ASN A 86 11.87 -1.38 0.42
N PRO A 87 11.46 -0.12 0.19
CA PRO A 87 10.73 0.25 -1.03
C PRO A 87 11.59 0.26 -2.30
N ARG A 88 12.83 -0.25 -2.27
CA ARG A 88 13.77 -0.28 -3.42
C ARG A 88 13.28 -1.07 -4.64
N MET A 89 12.13 -1.73 -4.54
CA MET A 89 11.57 -2.53 -5.61
C MET A 89 10.09 -2.22 -5.89
N VAL A 90 9.53 -1.12 -5.41
CA VAL A 90 8.17 -0.72 -5.81
C VAL A 90 8.30 0.26 -6.98
N ARG A 91 8.36 -0.27 -8.21
CA ARG A 91 7.72 0.47 -9.30
C ARG A 91 6.24 0.45 -8.96
N ALA A 92 5.76 1.41 -8.16
CA ALA A 92 4.34 1.63 -8.13
C ALA A 92 3.99 1.90 -9.58
N HIS A 93 3.06 1.10 -10.11
CA HIS A 93 2.64 1.12 -11.49
C HIS A 93 2.60 2.57 -11.99
N TYR A 94 3.18 2.82 -13.17
CA TYR A 94 3.57 4.14 -13.71
C TYR A 94 2.48 5.24 -13.70
N MET A 95 1.26 4.92 -13.28
CA MET A 95 0.17 5.87 -13.14
C MET A 95 0.09 6.55 -11.76
N TYR A 96 0.66 6.00 -10.67
CA TYR A 96 0.37 6.49 -9.29
C TYR A 96 1.53 6.46 -8.28
N SER A 97 2.79 6.24 -8.69
CA SER A 97 3.95 6.45 -7.78
C SER A 97 4.35 7.92 -7.77
N LEU A 98 4.52 8.50 -6.58
CA LEU A 98 5.41 9.65 -6.45
C LEU A 98 6.85 9.19 -6.72
N PRO A 99 7.65 9.97 -7.46
CA PRO A 99 9.06 9.65 -7.63
C PRO A 99 9.75 9.63 -6.26
N VAL A 100 10.69 8.69 -6.08
CA VAL A 100 11.52 8.64 -4.87
C VAL A 100 12.16 10.01 -4.67
N PRO A 101 11.97 10.66 -3.51
CA PRO A 101 12.56 11.98 -3.25
C PRO A 101 14.07 11.96 -3.45
N SER A 102 14.63 13.01 -4.07
CA SER A 102 16.06 13.08 -4.40
C SER A 102 16.98 13.06 -3.18
N ASN A 103 16.45 13.42 -2.00
CA ASN A 103 17.12 13.35 -0.70
C ASN A 103 17.02 11.97 -0.01
N PHE A 104 16.35 10.99 -0.63
CA PHE A 104 16.26 9.63 -0.10
C PHE A 104 17.56 8.86 -0.35
N ARG A 105 18.36 8.68 0.71
CA ARG A 105 19.64 7.99 0.62
C ARG A 105 19.46 6.47 0.62
N LEU A 106 19.56 5.86 -0.56
CA LEU A 106 19.62 4.40 -0.72
C LEU A 106 20.90 3.87 -0.02
N LYS A 107 20.73 3.13 1.08
CA LYS A 107 21.79 2.48 1.88
C LYS A 107 22.62 1.42 1.14
N THR A 108 22.28 0.99 -0.08
CA THR A 108 23.11 0.03 -0.84
C THR A 108 23.38 0.51 -2.27
N LYS A 109 24.67 0.66 -2.61
CA LYS A 109 25.17 0.78 -3.99
C LYS A 109 25.20 -0.59 -4.66
N GLN A 110 24.04 -1.23 -4.87
CA GLN A 110 23.98 -2.41 -5.71
C GLN A 110 23.37 -2.02 -7.06
N ASN A 111 24.17 -2.25 -8.09
CA ASN A 111 24.04 -1.70 -9.43
C ASN A 111 22.66 -1.99 -10.04
N ALA A 112 21.89 -0.94 -10.30
CA ALA A 112 20.68 -1.01 -11.12
C ALA A 112 20.94 -1.56 -12.54
N ALA A 113 22.20 -1.68 -12.95
CA ALA A 113 22.63 -2.20 -14.25
C ALA A 113 22.84 -3.72 -14.30
N SER A 114 22.76 -4.46 -13.18
CA SER A 114 23.07 -5.90 -13.14
C SER A 114 21.87 -6.82 -12.90
N LEU A 115 20.66 -6.29 -12.84
CA LEU A 115 19.46 -7.09 -12.63
C LEU A 115 18.65 -7.10 -13.93
N GLY A 116 18.49 -8.28 -14.53
CA GLY A 116 17.66 -8.48 -15.71
C GLY A 116 16.19 -8.13 -15.45
N PRO A 117 15.37 -8.04 -16.51
CA PRO A 117 13.97 -7.60 -16.43
C PRO A 117 13.07 -8.48 -15.54
N GLU A 118 13.52 -9.66 -15.12
CA GLU A 118 12.73 -10.59 -14.28
C GLU A 118 12.82 -10.38 -12.77
N MET A 119 13.70 -9.52 -12.22
CA MET A 119 13.91 -9.45 -10.75
C MET A 119 14.02 -8.04 -10.16
N LEU A 120 13.43 -7.05 -10.82
CA LEU A 120 13.30 -5.67 -10.34
C LEU A 120 11.81 -5.29 -10.30
N GLY A 121 11.09 -5.44 -9.18
CA GLY A 121 9.68 -5.00 -9.19
C GLY A 121 8.71 -5.36 -8.07
N ALA A 122 9.10 -6.10 -7.03
CA ALA A 122 8.19 -6.41 -5.93
C ALA A 122 8.93 -6.33 -4.59
N SER A 123 8.44 -5.54 -3.63
CA SER A 123 8.83 -5.77 -2.22
C SER A 123 8.52 -7.22 -1.87
N ARG A 124 9.34 -7.87 -1.05
CA ARG A 124 9.05 -9.26 -0.68
C ARG A 124 7.96 -9.32 0.40
N PRO A 125 7.12 -10.37 0.48
CA PRO A 125 6.02 -10.44 1.46
C PRO A 125 6.44 -10.27 2.93
N GLU A 126 7.69 -10.62 3.27
CA GLU A 126 8.30 -10.42 4.59
C GLU A 126 8.61 -8.94 4.90
N GLU A 127 8.79 -8.11 3.87
CA GLU A 127 9.05 -6.67 3.99
C GLU A 127 7.76 -5.87 4.14
N VAL A 128 6.60 -6.49 3.92
CA VAL A 128 5.27 -5.88 3.98
C VAL A 128 4.61 -6.20 5.32
N THR A 129 4.18 -5.15 6.02
CA THR A 129 3.36 -5.24 7.23
C THR A 129 2.08 -4.44 7.01
N ILE A 130 0.92 -5.04 7.26
CA ILE A 130 -0.38 -4.40 7.04
C ILE A 130 -1.09 -4.26 8.37
N TYR A 131 -1.62 -3.07 8.62
CA TYR A 131 -2.43 -2.77 9.79
C TYR A 131 -3.82 -2.32 9.38
N GLY A 132 -4.83 -2.70 10.16
CA GLY A 132 -6.22 -2.30 9.97
C GLY A 132 -6.73 -1.53 11.17
N TYR A 133 -7.41 -0.42 10.93
CA TYR A 133 -8.15 0.29 11.96
C TYR A 133 -9.58 -0.26 12.06
N PRO A 134 -10.17 -0.30 13.27
CA PRO A 134 -11.61 -0.36 13.39
C PRO A 134 -12.23 0.82 12.65
N GLU A 135 -13.28 0.56 11.87
CA GLU A 135 -13.94 1.58 11.02
C GLU A 135 -14.43 2.79 11.82
N HIS A 136 -14.91 2.60 13.05
CA HIS A 136 -15.34 3.68 13.94
C HIS A 136 -14.20 4.55 14.48
N VAL A 137 -12.93 4.12 14.35
CA VAL A 137 -11.74 4.89 14.76
C VAL A 137 -11.16 5.63 13.56
N PHE A 138 -11.09 4.96 12.41
CA PHE A 138 -10.61 5.53 11.16
C PHE A 138 -11.44 4.93 10.03
N PRO A 139 -12.45 5.66 9.53
CA PRO A 139 -13.31 5.17 8.46
C PRO A 139 -12.51 5.06 7.15
N PRO A 140 -12.97 4.24 6.19
CA PRO A 140 -12.47 4.25 4.82
C PRO A 140 -12.33 5.66 4.29
N THR A 141 -11.16 5.99 3.74
CA THR A 141 -10.86 7.34 3.27
C THR A 141 -10.02 7.34 2.01
N TYR A 142 -10.34 8.27 1.11
CA TYR A 142 -9.63 8.50 -0.15
C TYR A 142 -9.59 10.00 -0.44
N PHE A 143 -8.68 10.43 -1.33
CA PHE A 143 -8.39 11.85 -1.59
C PHE A 143 -8.04 12.65 -0.31
N HIS A 144 -7.29 12.03 0.59
CA HIS A 144 -6.69 12.68 1.76
C HIS A 144 -5.20 12.99 1.51
N THR A 145 -4.58 13.76 2.41
CA THR A 145 -3.12 13.88 2.49
C THR A 145 -2.59 13.24 3.76
N ALA A 146 -1.36 12.73 3.73
CA ALA A 146 -0.66 12.15 4.87
C ALA A 146 0.76 12.72 4.95
N THR A 147 1.04 13.45 6.03
CA THR A 147 2.31 14.16 6.21
C THR A 147 3.03 13.64 7.44
N TYR A 148 4.26 13.15 7.25
CA TYR A 148 5.15 12.83 8.36
C TYR A 148 5.68 14.11 9.00
N VAL A 149 5.56 14.20 10.32
CA VAL A 149 6.05 15.30 11.14
C VAL A 149 6.95 14.72 12.22
N LYS A 150 8.23 15.08 12.15
CA LYS A 150 9.21 14.78 13.19
C LYS A 150 9.01 15.73 14.36
N ASN A 151 8.95 15.20 15.57
CA ASN A 151 8.88 16.01 16.77
C ASN A 151 10.29 16.29 17.33
N SER A 152 10.54 17.48 17.88
CA SER A 152 11.89 17.95 18.25
C SER A 152 12.35 17.52 19.63
N ASP A 153 11.42 17.14 20.52
CA ASP A 153 11.65 17.09 21.96
C ASP A 153 11.60 15.66 22.55
N ASP A 154 12.11 14.66 21.81
CA ASP A 154 12.03 13.22 22.17
C ASP A 154 10.59 12.67 22.31
N GLU A 155 9.61 13.40 21.78
CA GLU A 155 8.24 12.90 21.59
C GLU A 155 8.16 11.92 20.41
N GLU A 156 7.09 11.13 20.37
CA GLU A 156 6.82 10.23 19.24
C GLU A 156 6.67 11.01 17.93
N ASP A 157 7.18 10.45 16.83
CA ASP A 157 6.94 10.99 15.49
C ASP A 157 5.51 10.66 15.04
N PHE A 158 4.89 11.56 14.27
CA PHE A 158 3.52 11.39 13.81
C PHE A 158 3.40 11.42 12.29
N ILE A 159 2.37 10.73 11.78
CA ILE A 159 1.81 11.00 10.45
C ILE A 159 0.45 11.62 10.66
N TYR A 160 0.29 12.87 10.22
CA TYR A 160 -0.99 13.55 10.21
C TYR A 160 -1.74 13.25 8.92
N ILE A 161 -2.98 12.76 9.06
CA ILE A 161 -3.90 12.55 7.94
C ILE A 161 -4.89 13.72 7.95
N ILE A 162 -5.02 14.43 6.83
CA ILE A 162 -5.88 15.61 6.72
C ILE A 162 -6.77 15.49 5.48
N GLY A 163 -8.04 15.84 5.65
CA GLY A 163 -9.05 15.79 4.59
C GLY A 163 -9.56 14.39 4.34
N GLY A 164 -9.96 14.14 3.11
CA GLY A 164 -10.64 12.92 2.68
C GLY A 164 -12.03 13.24 2.14
N LEU A 165 -12.41 12.55 1.08
CA LEU A 165 -13.79 12.33 0.69
C LEU A 165 -14.15 10.94 1.26
N GLY A 166 -15.29 10.82 1.93
CA GLY A 166 -15.66 9.62 2.69
C GLY A 166 -16.52 9.95 3.89
#